data_AF-A0A1G1W311-F1
#
_entry.id   AF-A0A1G1W311-F1
#
_cell.length_a   1.000
_cell.length_b   1.000
_cell.length_c   1.000
_cell.angle_alpha   90.00
_cell.angle_beta   90.00
_cell.angle_gamma   90.00
#
_symmetry.space_group_name_H-M   'P 1'
#
loop_
_entity.id
_entity.type
_entity.pdbx_description
1 polymer ?
#
loop_
_entity_poly.entity_id
_entity_poly.type
_entity_poly.pdbx_seq_one_letter_code
_entity_poly.pdbx_strand_id
1 'polypeptide(L)'
;MPKLTAANTTVLPTKRSYQAPSCWNEEKLWFERRSYDPNLERLDRDCIRALIAKGTGTRECPTVAEWAAFCVAGGVIATLTGKYITPPDPEPLDWAAEARHFIWEALWQAAEENGNKLDREFLAVILREFLTREHYAPPDRPYFRSSFEEMWRSHEYPDAMMHSIGNVRVKHLREGRKAFKQLPSGMQEAIERVAKHVPTMLPIANRRIRKTYHY
;
A
#
# COMPACT_ATOMS: atom_id res chain seq x y z
N MET A 1 17.09 11.77 -5.35
CA MET A 1 15.68 11.82 -4.93
C MET A 1 15.10 13.16 -5.36
N PRO A 2 13.86 13.22 -5.87
CA PRO A 2 13.23 14.50 -6.18
C PRO A 2 13.06 15.32 -4.89
N LYS A 3 13.29 16.64 -4.96
CA LYS A 3 13.02 17.55 -3.85
C LYS A 3 11.50 17.68 -3.69
N LEU A 4 10.97 17.42 -2.50
CA LEU A 4 9.54 17.59 -2.21
C LEU A 4 9.20 19.08 -2.16
N THR A 5 8.15 19.47 -2.88
CA THR A 5 7.62 20.83 -2.97
C THR A 5 6.09 20.76 -2.94
N ALA A 6 5.42 21.87 -2.60
CA ALA A 6 3.95 21.93 -2.63
C ALA A 6 3.35 21.58 -4.01
N ALA A 7 4.13 21.75 -5.09
CA ALA A 7 3.71 21.41 -6.44
C ALA A 7 3.70 19.89 -6.72
N ASN A 8 4.55 19.11 -6.03
CA ASN A 8 4.69 17.67 -6.26
C ASN A 8 4.28 16.80 -5.05
N THR A 9 3.67 17.42 -4.03
CA THR A 9 3.09 16.71 -2.90
C THR A 9 1.61 16.98 -2.74
N THR A 10 0.93 16.09 -2.05
CA THR A 10 -0.44 16.26 -1.56
C THR A 10 -0.48 15.81 -0.11
N VAL A 11 -0.91 16.70 0.77
CA VAL A 11 -1.06 16.38 2.19
C VAL A 11 -2.31 15.54 2.36
N LEU A 12 -2.21 14.40 3.03
CA LEU A 12 -3.37 13.59 3.35
C LEU A 12 -4.33 14.36 4.27
N PRO A 13 -5.65 14.15 4.12
CA PRO A 13 -6.63 14.92 4.86
C PRO A 13 -6.56 14.63 6.37
N THR A 14 -7.01 15.60 7.16
CA THR A 14 -7.10 15.50 8.62
C THR A 14 -8.42 14.92 9.12
N LYS A 15 -9.41 14.77 8.22
CA LYS A 15 -10.73 14.19 8.48
C LYS A 15 -11.11 13.24 7.36
N ARG A 16 -11.78 12.13 7.70
CA ARG A 16 -12.26 11.14 6.72
C ARG A 16 -13.34 11.73 5.85
N SER A 17 -13.27 11.50 4.55
CA SER A 17 -14.32 11.93 3.61
C SER A 17 -15.46 10.91 3.52
N TYR A 18 -15.20 9.64 3.84
CA TYR A 18 -16.12 8.52 3.66
C TYR A 18 -16.63 8.35 2.22
N GLN A 19 -15.91 8.91 1.23
CA GLN A 19 -16.28 8.84 -0.19
C GLN A 19 -15.85 7.52 -0.83
N ALA A 20 -14.80 6.89 -0.31
CA ALA A 20 -14.38 5.58 -0.80
C ALA A 20 -15.42 4.52 -0.40
N PRO A 21 -15.73 3.57 -1.30
CA PRO A 21 -16.75 2.56 -1.04
C PRO A 21 -16.38 1.70 0.18
N SER A 22 -17.40 1.32 0.93
CA SER A 22 -17.34 0.33 2.00
C SER A 22 -18.08 -0.95 1.57
N CYS A 23 -17.85 -2.09 2.24
CA CYS A 23 -18.60 -3.33 1.99
C CYS A 23 -20.12 -3.22 2.18
N TRP A 24 -20.61 -2.15 2.80
CA TRP A 24 -21.99 -2.08 3.25
C TRP A 24 -22.96 -1.49 2.24
N ASN A 25 -22.50 -0.80 1.18
CA ASN A 25 -23.37 0.05 0.36
C ASN A 25 -23.17 -0.02 -1.17
N GLU A 26 -22.28 -0.86 -1.71
CA GLU A 26 -22.20 -1.05 -3.15
C GLU A 26 -22.39 -2.51 -3.57
N GLU A 27 -23.41 -2.78 -4.39
CA GLU A 27 -23.49 -3.94 -5.30
C GLU A 27 -22.36 -3.96 -6.34
N LYS A 28 -21.30 -3.18 -6.15
CA LYS A 28 -20.08 -3.29 -6.94
C LYS A 28 -19.28 -4.47 -6.41
N LEU A 29 -19.67 -5.64 -6.92
CA LEU A 29 -18.96 -6.87 -7.35
C LEU A 29 -17.41 -6.95 -7.36
N TRP A 30 -16.65 -6.00 -6.81
CA TRP A 30 -15.18 -6.05 -6.75
C TRP A 30 -14.70 -7.02 -5.66
N PHE A 31 -15.62 -7.37 -4.75
CA PHE A 31 -15.43 -8.19 -3.56
C PHE A 31 -16.33 -9.43 -3.49
N GLU A 32 -17.14 -9.69 -4.52
CA GLU A 32 -17.72 -11.02 -4.68
C GLU A 32 -16.57 -11.97 -5.02
N ARG A 33 -15.96 -12.51 -3.95
CA ARG A 33 -15.44 -13.87 -3.95
C ARG A 33 -16.58 -14.76 -4.45
N ARG A 34 -16.71 -14.88 -5.76
CA ARG A 34 -17.07 -16.16 -6.36
C ARG A 34 -16.07 -17.13 -5.75
N SER A 35 -16.56 -17.98 -4.84
CA SER A 35 -15.93 -19.23 -4.38
C SER A 35 -14.41 -19.28 -4.59
N TYR A 36 -13.63 -19.00 -3.53
CA TYR A 36 -12.18 -19.22 -3.43
C TYR A 36 -11.49 -19.61 -4.76
N ASP A 37 -11.01 -18.64 -5.54
CA ASP A 37 -10.18 -18.91 -6.71
C ASP A 37 -8.69 -18.89 -6.28
N PRO A 38 -8.02 -20.05 -6.18
CA PRO A 38 -6.62 -20.13 -5.77
C PRO A 38 -5.68 -19.41 -6.75
N ASN A 39 -6.07 -19.31 -8.03
CA ASN A 39 -5.25 -18.65 -9.04
C ASN A 39 -5.26 -17.14 -8.85
N LEU A 40 -6.42 -16.56 -8.51
CA LEU A 40 -6.55 -15.14 -8.21
C LEU A 40 -5.76 -14.76 -6.95
N GLU A 41 -5.90 -15.55 -5.87
CA GLU A 41 -5.13 -15.31 -4.62
C GLU A 41 -3.61 -15.41 -4.87
N ARG A 42 -3.19 -16.36 -5.70
CA ARG A 42 -1.79 -16.48 -6.11
C ARG A 42 -1.32 -15.26 -6.89
N LEU A 43 -2.12 -14.78 -7.84
CA LEU A 43 -1.81 -13.59 -8.64
C LEU A 43 -1.63 -12.36 -7.75
N ASP A 44 -2.58 -12.13 -6.84
CA ASP A 44 -2.57 -10.98 -5.92
C ASP A 44 -1.30 -11.00 -5.06
N ARG A 45 -1.02 -12.15 -4.44
CA ARG A 45 0.18 -12.34 -3.61
C ARG A 45 1.47 -12.16 -4.41
N ASP A 46 1.55 -12.73 -5.61
CA ASP A 46 2.76 -12.67 -6.44
C ASP A 46 3.00 -11.24 -6.95
N CYS A 47 1.94 -10.48 -7.26
CA CYS A 47 1.98 -9.05 -7.57
C CYS A 47 2.53 -8.22 -6.41
N ILE A 48 1.96 -8.37 -5.20
CA ILE A 48 2.42 -7.61 -4.02
C ILE A 48 3.88 -7.94 -3.67
N ARG A 49 4.26 -9.23 -3.69
CA ARG A 49 5.65 -9.65 -3.48
C ARG A 49 6.61 -9.00 -4.46
N ALA A 50 6.25 -9.02 -5.74
CA ALA A 50 7.03 -8.40 -6.79
C ALA A 50 7.18 -6.89 -6.58
N LEU A 51 6.09 -6.21 -6.20
CA LEU A 51 6.07 -4.78 -5.91
C LEU A 51 6.96 -4.41 -4.71
N ILE A 52 6.88 -5.16 -3.60
CA ILE A 52 7.76 -4.98 -2.44
C ILE A 52 9.22 -5.16 -2.84
N ALA A 53 9.54 -6.23 -3.58
CA ALA A 53 10.92 -6.53 -3.97
C ALA A 53 11.52 -5.49 -4.93
N LYS A 54 10.71 -4.93 -5.83
CA LYS A 54 11.14 -3.91 -6.80
C LYS A 54 11.14 -2.50 -6.20
N GLY A 55 10.09 -2.13 -5.47
CA GLY A 55 9.91 -0.79 -4.90
C GLY A 55 10.77 -0.56 -3.67
N THR A 56 10.59 -1.40 -2.65
CA THR A 56 11.37 -1.29 -1.41
C THR A 56 12.79 -1.80 -1.62
N GLY A 57 12.92 -3.02 -2.13
CA GLY A 57 14.22 -3.65 -2.34
C GLY A 57 15.00 -3.82 -1.04
N THR A 58 16.31 -3.56 -1.08
CA THR A 58 17.21 -3.69 0.08
C THR A 58 17.27 -2.42 0.95
N ARG A 59 16.37 -1.46 0.73
CA ARG A 59 16.39 -0.17 1.46
C ARG A 59 15.80 -0.33 2.86
N GLU A 60 16.11 0.63 3.72
CA GLU A 60 15.41 0.78 4.99
C GLU A 60 13.92 1.05 4.74
N CYS A 61 13.06 0.39 5.51
CA CYS A 61 11.62 0.44 5.39
C CYS A 61 10.94 0.34 6.76
N PRO A 62 9.71 0.83 6.88
CA PRO A 62 8.91 0.65 8.09
C PRO A 62 8.72 -0.82 8.46
N THR A 63 8.90 -1.16 9.73
CA THR A 63 8.44 -2.47 10.24
C THR A 63 6.95 -2.44 10.60
N VAL A 64 6.43 -1.25 10.91
CA VAL A 64 5.01 -0.99 11.13
C VAL A 64 4.24 -1.08 9.80
N ALA A 65 3.29 -2.02 9.72
CA ALA A 65 2.60 -2.39 8.48
C ALA A 65 1.84 -1.23 7.83
N GLU A 66 1.21 -0.38 8.64
CA GLU A 66 0.46 0.80 8.23
C GLU A 66 1.36 1.80 7.47
N TRP A 67 2.60 1.98 7.95
CA TRP A 67 3.60 2.83 7.30
C TRP A 67 4.24 2.15 6.08
N ALA A 68 4.38 0.83 6.06
CA ALA A 68 4.78 0.10 4.87
C ALA A 68 3.71 0.23 3.77
N ALA A 69 2.43 0.14 4.14
CA ALA A 69 1.31 0.35 3.25
C ALA A 69 1.30 1.77 2.69
N PHE A 70 1.53 2.78 3.54
CA PHE A 70 1.71 4.17 3.12
C PHE A 70 2.78 4.32 2.03
N CYS A 71 3.91 3.62 2.16
CA CYS A 71 5.00 3.71 1.19
C CYS A 71 4.63 3.11 -0.18
N VAL A 72 3.98 1.96 -0.17
CA VAL A 72 3.60 1.26 -1.41
C VAL A 72 2.42 1.96 -2.07
N ALA A 73 1.34 2.23 -1.33
CA ALA A 73 0.18 2.97 -1.83
C ALA A 73 0.56 4.38 -2.29
N GLY A 74 1.44 5.07 -1.57
CA GLY A 74 1.97 6.37 -1.98
C GLY A 74 2.76 6.31 -3.29
N GLY A 75 3.47 5.22 -3.55
CA GLY A 75 4.10 5.00 -4.86
C GLY A 75 3.08 4.84 -5.99
N VAL A 76 1.97 4.14 -5.72
CA VAL A 76 0.87 3.97 -6.69
C VAL A 76 0.19 5.32 -6.96
N ILE A 77 -0.16 6.06 -5.90
CA ILE A 77 -0.76 7.40 -6.00
C ILE A 77 0.16 8.35 -6.76
N ALA A 78 1.46 8.35 -6.48
CA ALA A 78 2.44 9.16 -7.21
C ALA A 78 2.50 8.80 -8.70
N THR A 79 2.35 7.52 -9.05
CA THR A 79 2.32 7.09 -10.45
C THR A 79 1.05 7.55 -11.16
N LEU A 80 -0.08 7.52 -10.46
CA LEU A 80 -1.39 7.92 -10.99
C LEU A 80 -1.54 9.44 -11.12
N THR A 81 -1.11 10.18 -10.11
CA THR A 81 -1.38 11.63 -9.98
C THR A 81 -0.17 12.51 -10.32
N GLY A 82 1.04 11.94 -10.33
CA GLY A 82 2.29 12.72 -10.38
C GLY A 82 2.68 13.37 -9.04
N LYS A 83 1.93 13.14 -7.96
CA LYS A 83 2.14 13.75 -6.65
C LYS A 83 2.39 12.72 -5.55
N TYR A 84 3.37 12.99 -4.69
CA TYR A 84 3.65 12.17 -3.51
C TYR A 84 2.71 12.55 -2.37
N ILE A 85 2.26 11.58 -1.59
CA ILE A 85 1.46 11.85 -0.39
C ILE A 85 2.36 12.14 0.81
N THR A 86 1.92 13.01 1.71
CA THR A 86 2.57 13.27 3.00
C THR A 86 1.54 13.26 4.12
N PRO A 87 1.88 12.77 5.33
CA PRO A 87 1.01 12.96 6.49
C PRO A 87 0.87 14.46 6.81
N PRO A 88 -0.22 14.87 7.48
CA PRO A 88 -0.38 16.26 7.94
C PRO A 88 0.69 16.63 8.98
N ASP A 89 1.08 17.91 9.04
CA ASP A 89 1.96 18.44 10.09
C ASP A 89 1.44 19.84 10.52
N PRO A 90 0.92 20.01 11.73
CA PRO A 90 0.79 19.01 12.80
C PRO A 90 -0.26 17.92 12.50
N GLU A 91 -0.06 16.72 13.04
CA GLU A 91 -1.06 15.64 12.95
C GLU A 91 -2.16 15.85 14.00
N PRO A 92 -3.45 15.70 13.63
CA PRO A 92 -4.54 15.60 14.59
C PRO A 92 -4.35 14.41 15.53
N LEU A 93 -4.96 14.49 16.72
CA LEU A 93 -5.08 13.35 17.64
C LEU A 93 -5.72 12.17 16.89
N ASP A 94 -5.18 10.97 17.08
CA ASP A 94 -5.59 9.70 16.44
C ASP A 94 -5.39 9.57 14.92
N TRP A 95 -4.81 10.56 14.24
CA TRP A 95 -4.59 10.47 12.79
C TRP A 95 -3.75 9.25 12.39
N ALA A 96 -2.67 8.99 13.14
CA ALA A 96 -1.79 7.85 12.89
C ALA A 96 -2.48 6.49 13.13
N ALA A 97 -3.41 6.41 14.09
CA ALA A 97 -4.21 5.20 14.34
C ALA A 97 -5.14 4.89 13.15
N GLU A 98 -5.58 5.94 12.45
CA GLU A 98 -6.53 5.87 11.35
C GLU A 98 -5.86 5.99 9.96
N ALA A 99 -4.53 6.00 9.92
CA ALA A 99 -3.73 6.20 8.70
C ALA A 99 -4.15 5.28 7.55
N ARG A 100 -4.49 4.02 7.85
CA ARG A 100 -4.95 3.04 6.85
C ARG A 100 -6.17 3.54 6.04
N HIS A 101 -7.10 4.26 6.66
CA HIS A 101 -8.30 4.76 5.98
C HIS A 101 -7.98 5.97 5.11
N PHE A 102 -7.13 6.87 5.59
CA PHE A 102 -6.67 8.01 4.79
C PHE A 102 -5.87 7.56 3.57
N ILE A 103 -5.06 6.51 3.72
CA ILE A 103 -4.33 5.89 2.62
C ILE A 103 -5.31 5.24 1.63
N TRP A 104 -6.31 4.51 2.13
CA TRP A 104 -7.35 3.90 1.29
C TRP A 104 -8.14 4.93 0.49
N GLU A 105 -8.65 5.99 1.14
CA GLU A 105 -9.41 7.06 0.47
C GLU A 105 -8.58 7.74 -0.62
N ALA A 106 -7.32 8.09 -0.32
CA ALA A 106 -6.42 8.72 -1.29
C ALA A 106 -6.08 7.79 -2.46
N LEU A 107 -5.89 6.50 -2.20
CA LEU A 107 -5.62 5.49 -3.22
C LEU A 107 -6.84 5.29 -4.13
N TRP A 108 -8.03 5.17 -3.53
CA TRP A 108 -9.29 5.04 -4.25
C TRP A 108 -9.53 6.24 -5.17
N GLN A 109 -9.45 7.45 -4.63
CA GLN A 109 -9.65 8.68 -5.41
C GLN A 109 -8.65 8.78 -6.58
N ALA A 110 -7.37 8.49 -6.32
CA ALA A 110 -6.36 8.49 -7.38
C ALA A 110 -6.66 7.46 -8.48
N ALA A 111 -7.16 6.27 -8.11
CA ALA A 111 -7.53 5.22 -9.04
C ALA A 111 -8.80 5.56 -9.84
N GLU A 112 -9.80 6.17 -9.20
CA GLU A 112 -11.04 6.61 -9.85
C GLU A 112 -10.75 7.69 -10.91
N GLU A 113 -9.96 8.70 -10.55
CA GLU A 113 -9.67 9.83 -11.43
C GLU A 113 -8.64 9.50 -12.52
N ASN A 114 -7.69 8.59 -12.26
CA ASN A 114 -6.52 8.39 -13.12
C ASN A 114 -6.21 6.90 -13.45
N GLY A 115 -7.13 5.98 -13.18
CA GLY A 115 -6.89 4.54 -13.24
C GLY A 115 -6.45 4.00 -14.61
N ASN A 116 -6.78 4.71 -15.69
CA ASN A 116 -6.35 4.38 -17.06
C ASN A 116 -4.83 4.50 -17.28
N LYS A 117 -4.07 5.11 -16.35
CA LYS A 117 -2.62 5.28 -16.46
C LYS A 117 -1.81 4.03 -16.10
N LEU A 118 -2.44 3.03 -15.51
CA LEU A 118 -1.81 1.80 -15.06
C LEU A 118 -2.61 0.58 -15.56
N ASP A 119 -1.97 -0.58 -15.55
CA ASP A 119 -2.61 -1.83 -15.93
C ASP A 119 -3.83 -2.10 -15.05
N ARG A 120 -4.95 -2.51 -15.67
CA ARG A 120 -6.24 -2.69 -14.99
C ARG A 120 -6.19 -3.82 -13.98
N GLU A 121 -5.54 -4.94 -14.31
CA GLU A 121 -5.41 -6.09 -13.42
C GLU A 121 -4.53 -5.73 -12.22
N PHE A 122 -3.39 -5.07 -12.46
CA PHE A 122 -2.55 -4.50 -11.41
C PHE A 122 -3.35 -3.58 -10.47
N LEU A 123 -4.12 -2.63 -11.01
CA LEU A 123 -4.93 -1.74 -10.17
C LEU A 123 -5.94 -2.50 -9.32
N ALA A 124 -6.60 -3.51 -9.91
CA ALA A 124 -7.57 -4.32 -9.20
C ALA A 124 -6.92 -5.10 -8.05
N VAL A 125 -5.70 -5.65 -8.24
CA VAL A 125 -4.93 -6.27 -7.15
C VAL A 125 -4.66 -5.26 -6.04
N ILE A 126 -4.13 -4.08 -6.39
CA ILE A 126 -3.77 -3.04 -5.42
C ILE A 126 -5.00 -2.61 -4.61
N LEU A 127 -6.13 -2.37 -5.26
CA LEU A 127 -7.35 -1.96 -4.57
C LEU A 127 -7.88 -3.05 -3.64
N ARG A 128 -7.79 -4.34 -4.00
CA ARG A 128 -8.16 -5.44 -3.11
C ARG A 128 -7.23 -5.58 -1.92
N GLU A 129 -5.92 -5.51 -2.15
CA GLU A 129 -4.92 -5.79 -1.11
C GLU A 129 -4.80 -4.68 -0.08
N PHE A 130 -5.10 -3.44 -0.46
CA PHE A 130 -5.06 -2.25 0.40
C PHE A 130 -6.42 -1.83 0.95
N LEU A 131 -7.51 -2.50 0.58
CA LEU A 131 -8.80 -2.27 1.22
C LEU A 131 -8.70 -2.59 2.72
N THR A 132 -9.05 -1.62 3.55
CA THR A 132 -9.18 -1.81 5.00
C THR A 132 -10.30 -2.81 5.30
N ARG A 133 -10.03 -3.94 5.96
CA ARG A 133 -11.04 -5.01 6.10
C ARG A 133 -12.25 -4.70 6.97
N GLU A 134 -12.27 -3.59 7.70
CA GLU A 134 -13.53 -3.08 8.28
C GLU A 134 -14.58 -2.73 7.22
N HIS A 135 -14.13 -2.55 5.97
CA HIS A 135 -14.91 -2.38 4.76
C HIS A 135 -15.06 -3.69 3.97
N TYR A 136 -14.80 -4.86 4.59
CA TYR A 136 -14.97 -6.20 3.99
C TYR A 136 -15.48 -7.26 4.97
N ALA A 137 -15.32 -7.05 6.28
CA ALA A 137 -15.60 -8.06 7.30
C ALA A 137 -17.11 -8.31 7.41
N PRO A 138 -17.59 -9.56 7.24
CA PRO A 138 -18.93 -9.91 7.69
C PRO A 138 -19.02 -9.70 9.22
N PRO A 139 -20.22 -9.42 9.77
CA PRO A 139 -20.38 -9.02 11.17
C PRO A 139 -19.77 -10.00 12.18
N ASP A 140 -19.61 -11.26 11.79
CA ASP A 140 -19.12 -12.39 12.58
C ASP A 140 -17.59 -12.55 12.56
N ARG A 141 -16.86 -11.83 11.68
CA ARG A 141 -15.39 -11.90 11.58
C ARG A 141 -14.75 -10.53 11.37
N PRO A 142 -14.73 -9.65 12.40
CA PRO A 142 -14.09 -8.35 12.32
C PRO A 142 -12.58 -8.51 12.17
N TYR A 143 -12.08 -8.36 10.95
CA TYR A 143 -10.65 -8.21 10.70
C TYR A 143 -10.30 -6.72 10.72
N PHE A 144 -9.36 -6.34 11.56
CA PHE A 144 -8.95 -4.94 11.76
C PHE A 144 -7.92 -4.44 10.74
N ARG A 145 -7.59 -5.16 9.65
CA ARG A 145 -6.42 -4.82 8.79
C ARG A 145 -6.61 -5.21 7.34
N SER A 146 -5.96 -4.52 6.41
CA SER A 146 -5.91 -4.91 5.00
C SER A 146 -5.16 -6.24 4.79
N SER A 147 -5.37 -6.92 3.64
CA SER A 147 -4.63 -8.15 3.30
C SER A 147 -3.12 -7.90 3.22
N PHE A 148 -2.72 -6.75 2.67
CA PHE A 148 -1.33 -6.32 2.65
C PHE A 148 -0.73 -6.23 4.06
N GLU A 149 -1.41 -5.55 4.99
CA GLU A 149 -0.92 -5.38 6.36
C GLU A 149 -0.81 -6.70 7.12
N GLU A 150 -1.82 -7.57 6.96
CA GLU A 150 -1.82 -8.91 7.53
C GLU A 150 -0.64 -9.72 6.98
N MET A 151 -0.42 -9.67 5.67
CA MET A 151 0.72 -10.32 5.05
C MET A 151 2.05 -9.77 5.58
N TRP A 152 2.19 -8.45 5.69
CA TRP A 152 3.40 -7.79 6.16
C TRP A 152 3.78 -8.21 7.59
N ARG A 153 2.79 -8.29 8.49
CA ARG A 153 2.98 -8.71 9.89
C ARG A 153 3.19 -10.21 10.00
N SER A 154 2.24 -11.00 9.51
CA SER A 154 2.14 -12.44 9.81
C SER A 154 3.16 -13.28 9.02
N HIS A 155 3.69 -12.77 7.91
CA HIS A 155 4.75 -13.45 7.16
C HIS A 155 6.15 -12.93 7.52
N GLU A 156 6.27 -12.02 8.49
CA GLU A 156 7.53 -11.43 8.95
C GLU A 156 8.37 -10.86 7.78
N TYR A 157 7.75 -10.04 6.94
CA TYR A 157 8.42 -9.41 5.79
C TYR A 157 9.65 -8.59 6.21
N PRO A 158 9.52 -7.64 7.15
CA PRO A 158 10.68 -6.94 7.68
C PRO A 158 11.44 -7.83 8.66
N ASP A 159 12.74 -7.58 8.79
CA ASP A 159 13.50 -8.10 9.92
C ASP A 159 13.07 -7.40 11.22
N ALA A 160 12.07 -7.99 11.88
CA ALA A 160 11.48 -7.45 13.10
C ALA A 160 12.43 -7.45 14.32
N MET A 161 13.62 -8.05 14.22
CA MET A 161 14.65 -7.92 15.26
C MET A 161 15.21 -6.49 15.35
N MET A 162 14.90 -5.62 14.39
CA MET A 162 15.34 -4.22 14.37
C MET A 162 14.15 -3.27 14.39
N HIS A 163 13.96 -2.58 15.53
CA HIS A 163 13.32 -1.26 15.65
C HIS A 163 12.00 -1.03 14.88
N SER A 164 11.47 0.20 14.88
CA SER A 164 10.30 0.55 14.06
C SER A 164 10.65 0.75 12.56
N ILE A 165 11.94 0.57 12.21
CA ILE A 165 12.52 0.67 10.87
C ILE A 165 13.53 -0.46 10.71
N GLY A 166 13.48 -1.17 9.58
CA GLY A 166 14.39 -2.27 9.26
C GLY A 166 14.50 -2.50 7.76
N ASN A 167 14.85 -3.71 7.33
CA ASN A 167 14.92 -4.09 5.92
C ASN A 167 13.99 -5.25 5.62
N VAL A 168 13.56 -5.36 4.36
CA VAL A 168 12.87 -6.56 3.88
C VAL A 168 13.84 -7.75 3.91
N ARG A 169 13.42 -8.87 4.50
CA ARG A 169 14.25 -10.08 4.57
C ARG A 169 14.62 -10.58 3.18
N VAL A 170 15.86 -11.04 3.02
CA VAL A 170 16.42 -11.49 1.73
C VAL A 170 15.57 -12.58 1.08
N LYS A 171 14.95 -13.48 1.87
CA LYS A 171 14.05 -14.53 1.35
C LYS A 171 12.89 -13.94 0.53
N HIS A 172 12.24 -12.89 1.04
CA HIS A 172 11.10 -12.25 0.38
C HIS A 172 11.51 -11.42 -0.83
N LEU A 173 12.71 -10.83 -0.82
CA LEU A 173 13.26 -10.18 -2.00
C LEU A 173 13.50 -11.18 -3.15
N ARG A 174 13.98 -12.38 -2.84
CA ARG A 174 14.17 -13.46 -3.84
C ARG A 174 12.84 -13.96 -4.38
N GLU A 175 11.88 -14.23 -3.49
CA GLU A 175 10.52 -14.64 -3.86
C GLU A 175 9.84 -13.61 -4.75
N GLY A 176 9.88 -12.32 -4.39
CA GLY A 176 9.28 -11.25 -5.18
C GLY A 176 9.94 -11.08 -6.56
N ARG A 177 11.26 -11.24 -6.67
CA ARG A 177 11.94 -11.23 -7.97
C ARG A 177 11.55 -12.42 -8.84
N LYS A 178 11.29 -13.59 -8.25
CA LYS A 178 10.80 -14.77 -8.98
C LYS A 178 9.36 -14.55 -9.44
N ALA A 179 8.50 -14.08 -8.54
CA ALA A 179 7.11 -13.74 -8.82
C ALA A 179 7.00 -12.73 -9.97
N PHE A 180 7.80 -11.66 -9.93
CA PHE A 180 7.82 -10.62 -10.98
C PHE A 180 7.96 -11.20 -12.39
N LYS A 181 8.85 -12.19 -12.58
CA LYS A 181 9.10 -12.82 -13.89
C LYS A 181 7.93 -13.68 -14.40
N GLN A 182 6.99 -14.03 -13.52
CA GLN A 182 5.83 -14.88 -13.83
C GLN A 182 4.56 -14.07 -14.08
N LEU A 183 4.58 -12.76 -13.81
CA LEU A 183 3.42 -11.89 -14.01
C LEU A 183 3.22 -11.53 -15.49
N PRO A 184 2.00 -11.18 -15.91
CA PRO A 184 1.75 -10.57 -17.22
C PRO A 184 2.60 -9.31 -17.44
N SER A 185 2.97 -9.04 -18.70
CA SER A 185 3.84 -7.90 -19.05
C SER A 185 3.27 -6.55 -18.61
N GLY A 186 1.96 -6.34 -18.76
CA GLY A 186 1.29 -5.12 -18.30
C GLY A 186 1.46 -4.87 -16.81
N MET A 187 1.34 -5.92 -15.99
CA MET A 187 1.59 -5.83 -14.55
C MET A 187 3.07 -5.59 -14.23
N GLN A 188 3.99 -6.20 -14.97
CA GLN A 188 5.43 -5.97 -14.81
C GLN A 188 5.77 -4.48 -15.06
N GLU A 189 5.28 -3.91 -16.15
CA GLU A 189 5.47 -2.49 -16.49
C GLU A 189 4.87 -1.56 -15.43
N ALA A 190 3.65 -1.87 -14.96
CA ALA A 190 2.99 -1.15 -13.88
C ALA A 190 3.83 -1.17 -12.58
N ILE A 191 4.31 -2.35 -12.18
CA ILE A 191 5.18 -2.51 -11.01
C ILE A 191 6.46 -1.69 -11.17
N GLU A 192 7.10 -1.71 -12.34
CA GLU A 192 8.35 -0.96 -12.54
C GLU A 192 8.13 0.55 -12.52
N ARG A 193 6.98 1.03 -13.00
CA ARG A 193 6.61 2.45 -12.88
C ARG A 193 6.39 2.83 -11.42
N VAL A 194 5.59 2.06 -10.68
CA VAL A 194 5.31 2.31 -9.26
C VAL A 194 6.58 2.22 -8.41
N ALA A 195 7.44 1.22 -8.67
CA ALA A 195 8.67 0.98 -7.94
C ALA A 195 9.67 2.16 -8.00
N LYS A 196 9.59 3.02 -9.02
CA LYS A 196 10.41 4.24 -9.10
C LYS A 196 10.05 5.26 -8.01
N HIS A 197 8.81 5.24 -7.51
CA HIS A 197 8.28 6.21 -6.56
C HIS A 197 8.40 5.77 -5.10
N VAL A 198 8.32 4.46 -4.83
CA VAL A 198 8.41 3.90 -3.46
C VAL A 198 9.66 4.37 -2.70
N PRO A 199 10.87 4.44 -3.30
CA PRO A 199 12.05 4.93 -2.60
C PRO A 199 11.90 6.34 -2.05
N THR A 200 11.15 7.23 -2.71
CA THR A 200 10.88 8.59 -2.23
C THR A 200 9.93 8.60 -1.04
N MET A 201 9.02 7.62 -0.96
CA MET A 201 8.07 7.49 0.15
C MET A 201 8.73 6.96 1.43
N LEU A 202 9.73 6.08 1.31
CA LEU A 202 10.38 5.45 2.48
C LEU A 202 10.95 6.47 3.48
N PRO A 203 11.73 7.51 3.08
CA PRO A 203 12.20 8.53 4.00
C PRO A 203 11.10 9.36 4.66
N ILE A 204 9.95 9.56 3.99
CA ILE A 204 8.81 10.30 4.54
C ILE A 204 8.25 9.50 5.72
N ALA A 205 7.97 8.22 5.52
CA ALA A 205 7.48 7.33 6.57
C ALA A 205 8.51 7.15 7.68
N ASN A 206 9.77 6.87 7.35
CA ASN A 206 10.84 6.64 8.34
C ASN A 206 11.08 7.89 9.21
N ARG A 207 11.04 9.09 8.63
CA ARG A 207 11.15 10.34 9.41
C ARG A 207 10.00 10.47 10.41
N ARG A 208 8.79 10.11 9.99
CA ARG A 208 7.62 10.16 10.87
C ARG A 208 7.69 9.14 11.99
N ILE A 209 8.09 7.91 11.68
CA ILE A 209 8.31 6.86 12.67
C ILE A 209 9.34 7.30 13.70
N ARG A 210 10.49 7.85 13.28
CA ARG A 210 11.51 8.37 14.19
C ARG A 210 10.98 9.47 15.12
N LYS A 211 10.13 10.37 14.62
CA LYS A 211 9.47 11.41 15.42
C LYS A 211 8.45 10.85 16.42
N THR A 212 7.80 9.74 16.09
CA THR A 212 6.65 9.20 16.85
C THR A 212 7.06 8.17 17.89
N TYR A 213 8.02 7.30 17.57
CA TYR A 213 8.36 6.12 18.40
C TYR A 213 9.63 6.29 19.24
N HIS A 214 10.13 7.52 19.39
CA HIS A 214 11.33 7.89 20.18
C HIS A 214 12.51 6.91 20.04
N TYR A 215 13.38 7.18 19.05
CA TYR A 215 14.78 6.78 19.10
C TYR A 215 15.64 7.97 19.49
#